data_AF-A0A150MR96-F1
#
_entry.id   AF-A0A150MR96-F1
#
_cell.length_a   1.000
_cell.length_b   1.000
_cell.length_c   1.000
_cell.angle_alpha   90.00
_cell.angle_beta   90.00
_cell.angle_gamma   90.00
#
_symmetry.space_group_name_H-M   'P 1'
#
loop_
_entity.id
_entity.type
_entity.pdbx_description
1 polymer ?
#
loop_
_entity_poly.entity_id
_entity_poly.type
_entity_poly.pdbx_seq_one_letter_code
_entity_poly.pdbx_strand_id
1 'polypeptide(L)' 'MTISNLEQSVIDDVERIRTHPLVPGYITIYGFIYDVKSGRLIEVPEANRIGRATI' A
#
# COMPACT_ATOMS: atom_id res chain seq x y z
N MET A 1 9.80 -0.74 17.95
CA MET A 1 8.93 -0.75 16.76
C MET A 1 9.32 -1.96 15.94
N THR A 2 8.43 -2.93 15.81
CA THR A 2 8.70 -4.16 15.07
C THR A 2 7.52 -4.37 14.15
N ILE A 3 7.75 -4.26 12.84
CA ILE A 3 6.74 -4.63 11.86
C ILE A 3 6.79 -6.16 11.77
N SER A 4 5.81 -6.82 12.40
CA SER A 4 5.77 -8.29 12.48
C SER A 4 5.43 -8.93 11.13
N ASN A 5 4.68 -8.22 10.28
CA ASN A 5 4.35 -8.63 8.93
C ASN A 5 4.39 -7.41 8.00
N LEU A 6 5.34 -7.40 7.07
CA LEU A 6 5.56 -6.30 6.13
C LEU A 6 4.38 -6.15 5.16
N GLU A 7 3.81 -7.26 4.70
CA GLU A 7 2.67 -7.25 3.77
C GLU A 7 1.44 -6.64 4.43
N GLN A 8 1.11 -7.07 5.65
CA GLN A 8 -0.01 -6.51 6.40
C GLN A 8 0.18 -5.02 6.69
N SER A 9 1.40 -4.59 7.05
CA SER A 9 1.69 -3.18 7.31
C SER A 9 1.42 -2.31 6.07
N VAL A 10 1.80 -2.78 4.88
CA VAL A 10 1.55 -2.04 3.63
C VAL A 10 0.05 -2.01 3.31
N ILE A 11 -0.68 -3.09 3.56
CA ILE A 11 -2.13 -3.17 3.39
C ILE A 11 -2.83 -2.13 4.29
N ASP A 12 -2.51 -2.12 5.58
CA ASP A 12 -3.11 -1.23 6.57
C ASP A 12 -2.83 0.25 6.25
N ASP A 13 -1.59 0.56 5.81
CA ASP A 13 -1.23 1.92 5.42
C ASP A 13 -1.96 2.38 4.16
N VAL A 14 -2.09 1.52 3.14
CA VAL A 14 -2.84 1.88 1.92
C VAL A 14 -4.32 2.06 2.21
N GLU A 15 -4.91 1.21 3.05
CA GLU A 15 -6.30 1.37 3.49
C GLU A 15 -6.51 2.70 4.23
N ARG A 16 -5.60 3.05 5.13
CA ARG A 16 -5.64 4.31 5.89
C ARG A 16 -5.48 5.53 4.98
N ILE A 17 -4.62 5.47 3.96
CA ILE A 17 -4.45 6.55 2.98
C ILE A 17 -5.70 6.69 2.11
N ARG A 18 -6.26 5.58 1.62
CA ARG A 18 -7.48 5.56 0.78
C ARG A 18 -8.69 6.14 1.50
N THR A 19 -8.83 5.87 2.79
CA THR A 19 -9.94 6.36 3.61
C THR A 19 -9.72 7.78 4.14
N HIS A 20 -8.56 8.39 3.89
CA HIS A 20 -8.24 9.71 4.41
C HIS A 20 -8.99 10.82 3.66
N PRO A 21 -9.64 11.79 4.35
CA PRO A 21 -10.43 12.85 3.73
C PRO A 21 -9.65 13.82 2.82
N LEU A 22 -8.32 13.74 2.84
CA LEU A 22 -7.43 14.58 2.01
C LEU A 22 -6.94 13.86 0.76
N VAL A 23 -7.35 12.61 0.54
CA VAL A 23 -6.96 11.82 -0.64
C VAL A 23 -8.19 11.68 -1.53
N PRO A 24 -8.26 12.42 -2.65
CA PRO A 24 -9.34 12.28 -3.62
C PRO A 24 -9.46 10.84 -4.16
N GLY A 25 -10.69 10.37 -4.35
CA GLY A 25 -10.98 9.00 -4.78
C GLY A 25 -10.43 8.60 -6.15
N TYR A 26 -10.07 9.57 -7.01
CA TYR A 26 -9.56 9.31 -8.36
C TYR A 26 -8.06 9.02 -8.37
N ILE A 27 -7.35 9.33 -7.29
CA ILE A 27 -5.91 9.08 -7.16
C ILE A 27 -5.74 7.60 -6.88
N THR A 28 -4.98 6.88 -7.72
CA THR A 28 -4.61 5.48 -7.47
C THR A 28 -3.43 5.41 -6.52
N ILE A 29 -3.46 4.46 -5.59
CA ILE A 29 -2.41 4.21 -4.58
C ILE A 29 -1.85 2.81 -4.83
N TYR A 30 -0.54 2.67 -4.75
CA TYR A 30 0.14 1.39 -4.90
C TYR A 30 0.96 1.05 -3.66
N GLY A 31 1.01 -0.24 -3.31
CA GLY A 31 1.77 -0.77 -2.19
C GLY A 31 2.91 -1.68 -2.68
N PHE A 32 4.12 -1.39 -2.21
CA PHE A 32 5.32 -2.18 -2.53
C PHE A 32 6.17 -2.40 -1.28
N ILE A 33 6.86 -3.54 -1.26
CA ILE A 33 7.94 -3.84 -0.31
C ILE A 33 9.25 -3.75 -1.08
N TYR A 34 10.16 -2.90 -0.62
CA TYR A 34 11.51 -2.85 -1.16
C TYR A 34 12.38 -3.94 -0.55
N ASP A 35 12.88 -4.86 -1.38
CA ASP A 35 13.86 -5.86 -0.96
C ASP A 35 15.28 -5.30 -1.09
N VAL A 36 15.89 -4.98 0.05
CA VAL A 36 17.24 -4.41 0.13
C VAL A 36 18.34 -5.34 -0.39
N LYS A 37 18.09 -6.66 -0.48
CA LYS A 37 19.09 -7.63 -0.95
C LYS A 37 19.16 -7.68 -2.47
N SER A 38 18.00 -7.67 -3.12
CA SER A 38 17.90 -7.75 -4.58
C SER A 38 17.72 -6.40 -5.26
N GLY A 39 17.37 -5.35 -4.50
CA GLY A 39 17.05 -4.01 -5.01
C GLY A 39 15.69 -3.93 -5.73
N ARG A 40 14.84 -4.95 -5.58
CA ARG A 40 13.55 -5.04 -6.29
C ARG A 40 12.41 -4.47 -5.44
N LEU A 41 11.40 -3.94 -6.12
CA LEU A 41 10.10 -3.63 -5.53
C LEU A 41 9.18 -4.84 -5.72
N ILE A 42 8.75 -5.41 -4.61
CA ILE A 42 7.80 -6.51 -4.56
C ILE A 42 6.42 -5.90 -4.40
N GLU A 43 5.54 -6.12 -5.37
CA GLU A 43 4.15 -5.69 -5.29
C GLU A 43 3.43 -6.37 -4.14
N VAL A 44 2.54 -5.62 -3.48
CA VAL A 44 1.55 -6.15 -2.54
C VAL A 44 0.19 -6.12 -3.23
N PRO A 45 -0.28 -7.23 -3.83
CA PRO A 45 -1.46 -7.23 -4.69
C PRO A 45 -2.72 -6.73 -3.99
N GLU A 46 -2.87 -7.04 -2.70
CA GLU A 46 -4.02 -6.64 -1.91
C GLU A 46 -4.03 -5.14 -1.62
N ALA A 47 -2.87 -4.56 -1.33
CA ALA A 47 -2.73 -3.11 -1.19
C ALA A 47 -3.06 -2.41 -2.52
N ASN A 48 -2.59 -2.93 -3.65
CA ASN A 48 -2.94 -2.41 -4.97
C ASN A 48 -4.45 -2.51 -5.27
N ARG A 49 -5.13 -3.56 -4.78
CA ARG A 49 -6.58 -3.74 -4.92
C ARG A 49 -7.35 -2.68 -4.12
N ILE A 50 -6.99 -2.46 -2.86
CA ILE A 50 -7.60 -1.44 -1.97
C ILE A 50 -7.29 -0.03 -2.49
N GLY A 51 -6.08 0.17 -3.00
CA GLY A 51 -5.58 1.41 -3.56
C GLY A 51 -6.15 1.77 -4.94
N ARG A 52 -7.11 1.02 -5.50
CA ARG A 52 -7.76 1.42 -6.77
C ARG A 52 -8.56 2.70 -6.61
N ALA A 53 -8.63 3.48 -7.70
CA ALA A 53 -9.54 4.62 -7.76
C ALA A 53 -11.00 4.15 -7.60
N THR A 54 -11.79 4.92 -6.88
CA THR A 54 -13.20 4.61 -6.55
C THR A 54 -14.20 5.44 -7.36
N ILE A 55 -13.72 6.39 -8.16
CA ILE A 55 -14.52 7.31 -9.00
C ILE A 55 -14.04 7.31 -10.44
#